data_AF-A0A261GHS6-F1
#
_entry.id   AF-A0A261GHS6-F1
#
_cell.length_a   1.000
_cell.length_b   1.000
_cell.length_c   1.000
_cell.angle_alpha   90.00
_cell.angle_beta   90.00
_cell.angle_gamma   90.00
#
_symmetry.space_group_name_H-M   'P 1'
#
loop_
_entity.id
_entity.type
_entity.pdbx_description
1 polymer ?
#
loop_
_entity_poly.entity_id
_entity_poly.type
_entity_poly.pdbx_seq_one_letter_code
_entity_poly.pdbx_strand_id
1 'polypeptide(L)'
;MFEEALNDVEKITPKSVKPLNQDELEVLSTERLLAYLRRLQKCEESIELSDWQLNEVSTISGIVFKSSEEWKTQYNLVKVVLAKRPNVD
;
A
#
# COMPACT_ATOMS: atom_id res chain seq x y z
N MET A 1 -24.75 11.15 -34.68
CA MET A 1 -23.50 11.59 -35.33
C MET A 1 -22.97 12.72 -34.46
N PHE A 2 -22.10 12.49 -33.48
CA PHE A 2 -20.97 11.57 -33.41
C PHE A 2 -21.04 10.66 -32.16
N GLU A 3 -20.61 9.41 -32.36
CA GLU A 3 -20.21 8.47 -31.32
C GLU A 3 -18.92 8.98 -30.64
N GLU A 4 -18.74 8.72 -29.35
CA GLU A 4 -17.68 7.82 -28.88
C GLU A 4 -17.58 7.83 -27.35
N ALA A 5 -17.45 6.61 -26.83
CA ALA A 5 -17.19 6.28 -25.45
C ALA A 5 -15.95 7.00 -24.89
N LEU A 6 -16.13 7.71 -23.79
CA LEU A 6 -15.13 7.77 -22.73
C LEU A 6 -15.81 7.08 -21.54
N ASN A 7 -16.07 5.78 -21.66
CA ASN A 7 -15.12 4.72 -21.32
C ASN A 7 -14.69 4.90 -19.87
N ASP A 8 -15.22 4.03 -19.01
CA ASP A 8 -14.69 3.64 -17.72
C ASP A 8 -13.24 4.10 -17.51
N VAL A 9 -13.08 5.32 -16.98
CA VAL A 9 -12.05 5.49 -15.98
C VAL A 9 -12.66 4.81 -14.77
N GLU A 10 -12.55 3.46 -14.75
CA GLU A 10 -12.32 2.76 -13.50
C GLU A 10 -11.40 3.69 -12.75
N LYS A 11 -11.92 4.35 -11.71
CA LYS A 11 -11.09 5.15 -10.82
C LYS A 11 -10.08 4.14 -10.34
N ILE A 12 -8.90 4.14 -10.95
CA ILE A 12 -7.71 3.48 -10.47
C ILE A 12 -7.41 4.29 -9.22
N THR A 13 -8.18 4.04 -8.16
CA THR A 13 -7.92 4.61 -6.86
C THR A 13 -6.48 4.20 -6.61
N PRO A 14 -5.58 5.16 -6.41
CA PRO A 14 -4.18 4.84 -6.21
C PRO A 14 -4.12 3.71 -5.21
N LYS A 15 -3.35 2.65 -5.51
CA LYS A 15 -3.08 1.54 -4.57
C LYS A 15 -2.20 2.03 -3.42
N SER A 16 -2.49 3.22 -2.90
CA SER A 16 -1.96 3.79 -1.70
C SER A 16 -2.40 2.93 -0.53
N VAL A 17 -1.42 2.48 0.24
CA VAL A 17 -1.65 1.77 1.48
C VAL A 17 -1.66 2.82 2.58
N LYS A 18 -2.77 2.90 3.31
CA LYS A 18 -2.87 3.79 4.47
C LYS A 18 -1.87 3.32 5.53
N PRO A 19 -0.89 4.15 5.96
CA PRO A 19 0.00 3.78 7.04
C PRO A 19 -0.80 3.55 8.33
N LEU A 20 -0.47 2.48 9.04
CA LEU A 20 -1.07 2.12 10.32
C LEU A 20 0.00 2.19 11.40
N ASN A 21 -0.36 2.73 12.56
CA ASN A 21 0.55 2.74 13.70
C ASN A 21 0.72 1.33 14.26
N GLN A 22 1.75 1.14 15.09
CA GLN A 22 2.01 -0.16 15.70
C GLN A 22 0.82 -0.68 16.50
N ASP A 23 0.14 0.17 17.27
CA ASP A 23 -1.04 -0.19 18.07
C ASP A 23 -2.17 -0.75 17.19
N GLU A 24 -2.47 -0.06 16.07
CA GLU A 24 -3.44 -0.51 15.07
C GLU A 24 -3.05 -1.88 14.49
N LEU A 25 -1.76 -2.08 14.17
CA LEU A 25 -1.26 -3.37 13.66
C LEU A 25 -1.38 -4.48 14.70
N GLU A 26 -1.10 -4.19 15.97
CA GLU A 26 -1.16 -5.17 17.06
C GLU A 26 -2.61 -5.62 17.32
N VAL A 27 -3.60 -4.74 17.13
CA VAL A 27 -5.04 -5.04 17.25
C VAL A 27 -5.57 -5.88 16.06
N LEU A 28 -4.98 -5.78 14.87
CA LEU A 28 -5.46 -6.50 13.68
C LEU A 28 -5.29 -8.02 13.80
N SER A 29 -6.25 -8.82 13.34
CA SER A 29 -6.08 -10.28 13.22
C SER A 29 -4.94 -10.66 12.26
N THR A 30 -4.36 -11.85 12.41
CA THR A 30 -3.19 -12.28 11.61
C THR A 30 -3.52 -12.29 10.12
N GLU A 31 -4.73 -12.70 9.75
CA GLU A 31 -5.25 -12.64 8.39
C GLU A 31 -5.24 -11.20 7.84
N ARG A 32 -5.64 -10.22 8.64
CA ARG A 32 -5.66 -8.80 8.23
C ARG A 32 -4.24 -8.24 8.10
N LEU A 33 -3.32 -8.63 8.98
CA LEU A 33 -1.89 -8.28 8.84
C LEU A 33 -1.28 -8.86 7.56
N LEU A 34 -1.57 -10.13 7.25
CA LEU A 34 -1.11 -10.76 6.01
C LEU A 34 -1.74 -10.10 4.78
N ALA A 35 -3.03 -9.78 4.82
CA ALA A 35 -3.70 -9.03 3.76
C ALA A 35 -3.08 -7.64 3.56
N TYR A 36 -2.77 -6.95 4.65
CA TYR A 36 -2.10 -5.65 4.64
C TYR A 36 -0.67 -5.75 4.07
N LEU A 37 0.10 -6.76 4.47
CA LEU A 37 1.43 -7.05 3.94
C LEU A 37 1.39 -7.30 2.42
N ARG A 38 0.40 -8.08 1.95
CA ARG A 38 0.19 -8.30 0.51
C ARG A 38 -0.13 -7.01 -0.23
N ARG A 39 -0.86 -6.07 0.40
CA ARG A 39 -1.12 -4.75 -0.20
C ARG A 39 0.17 -3.93 -0.31
N LEU A 40 1.00 -3.92 0.73
CA LEU A 40 2.33 -3.30 0.68
C LEU A 40 3.21 -3.93 -0.42
N GLN A 41 3.15 -5.23 -0.63
CA GLN A 41 3.90 -5.90 -1.70
C GLN A 41 3.40 -5.56 -3.11
N LYS A 42 2.13 -5.13 -3.24
CA LYS A 42 1.54 -4.65 -4.49
C LYS A 42 1.79 -3.16 -4.76
N CYS A 43 2.46 -2.44 -3.85
CA CYS A 43 2.96 -1.09 -4.11
C CYS A 43 3.98 -1.11 -5.27
N GLU A 44 4.06 0.02 -5.96
CA GLU A 44 5.02 0.25 -7.04
C GLU A 44 6.44 0.21 -6.48
N GLU A 45 7.44 -0.14 -7.29
CA GLU A 45 8.82 -0.19 -6.80
C GLU A 45 9.37 1.20 -6.49
N SER A 46 9.32 2.10 -7.48
CA SER A 46 9.81 3.47 -7.40
C SER A 46 9.05 4.37 -8.36
N ILE A 47 9.08 5.69 -8.08
CA ILE A 47 8.51 6.71 -8.97
C ILE A 47 9.11 6.66 -10.38
N GLU A 48 10.41 6.37 -10.49
CA GLU A 48 11.16 6.30 -11.76
C GLU A 48 10.75 5.13 -12.67
N LEU A 49 10.21 4.05 -12.09
CA LEU A 49 9.75 2.86 -12.81
C LEU A 49 8.24 2.86 -13.05
N SER A 50 7.57 3.87 -12.51
CA SER A 50 6.11 3.98 -12.56
C SER A 50 5.73 5.10 -13.51
N ASP A 51 4.50 5.04 -14.04
CA ASP A 51 3.94 6.08 -14.92
C ASP A 51 3.56 7.37 -14.13
N TRP A 52 3.92 7.41 -12.85
CA TRP A 52 3.50 8.44 -11.93
C TRP A 52 4.35 9.70 -12.10
N GLN A 53 3.68 10.86 -12.08
CA GLN A 53 4.36 12.14 -12.05
C GLN A 53 4.54 12.60 -10.60
N LEU A 54 5.60 13.36 -10.33
CA LEU A 54 5.96 13.77 -8.96
C LEU A 54 4.86 14.63 -8.29
N ASN A 55 4.12 15.41 -9.09
CA ASN A 55 2.95 16.17 -8.65
C ASN A 55 1.79 15.27 -8.23
N GLU A 56 1.55 14.16 -8.93
CA GLU A 56 0.49 13.21 -8.60
C GLU A 56 0.78 12.51 -7.27
N VAL A 57 2.03 12.07 -7.08
CA VAL A 57 2.48 11.46 -5.82
C VAL A 57 2.31 12.40 -4.64
N SER A 58 2.64 13.68 -4.82
CA SER A 58 2.56 14.69 -3.76
C SER A 58 1.12 14.93 -3.28
N THR A 59 0.12 14.62 -4.12
CA THR A 59 -1.30 14.75 -3.76
C THR A 59 -1.87 13.49 -3.09
N ILE A 60 -1.13 12.38 -3.09
CA ILE A 60 -1.59 11.14 -2.50
C ILE A 60 -1.26 11.09 -1.02
N SER A 61 -2.27 10.80 -0.23
CA SER A 61 -2.10 10.42 1.16
C SER A 61 -1.86 8.90 1.26
N GLY A 62 -0.66 8.51 1.69
CA GLY A 62 -0.31 7.13 2.03
C GLY A 62 0.84 6.56 1.21
N ILE A 63 1.08 5.27 1.42
CA ILE A 63 2.27 4.57 0.91
C ILE A 63 2.01 4.06 -0.51
N VAL A 64 2.72 4.58 -1.49
CA VAL A 64 2.60 4.19 -2.91
C VAL A 64 3.81 3.40 -3.40
N PHE A 65 5.01 3.77 -2.96
CA PHE A 65 6.27 3.21 -3.45
C PHE A 65 7.01 2.42 -2.37
N LYS A 66 7.62 1.31 -2.78
CA LYS A 66 8.47 0.47 -1.90
C LYS A 66 9.79 1.17 -1.56
N SER A 67 10.27 2.06 -2.42
CA SER A 67 11.47 2.84 -2.17
C SER A 67 11.30 3.89 -1.07
N SER A 68 10.06 4.31 -0.78
CA SER A 68 9.73 5.28 0.27
C SER A 68 10.09 4.77 1.68
N GLU A 69 10.54 5.69 2.54
CA GLU A 69 10.87 5.40 3.94
C GLU A 69 9.64 4.93 4.73
N GLU A 70 8.47 5.48 4.43
CA GLU A 70 7.19 5.07 5.02
C GLU A 70 6.89 3.60 4.75
N TRP A 71 7.11 3.12 3.52
CA TRP A 71 6.91 1.72 3.17
C TRP A 71 7.85 0.81 3.97
N LYS A 72 9.14 1.15 4.03
CA LYS A 72 10.15 0.35 4.75
C LYS A 72 9.81 0.26 6.24
N THR A 73 9.44 1.39 6.84
CA THR A 73 8.99 1.46 8.23
C THR A 73 7.78 0.57 8.44
N GLN A 74 6.75 0.72 7.60
CA GLN A 74 5.51 -0.01 7.74
C GLN A 74 5.67 -1.52 7.51
N TYR A 75 6.44 -1.91 6.51
CA TYR A 75 6.76 -3.30 6.20
C TYR A 75 7.50 -3.96 7.37
N ASN A 76 8.46 -3.25 7.97
CA ASN A 76 9.18 -3.75 9.13
C ASN A 76 8.25 -3.90 10.35
N LEU A 77 7.39 -2.90 10.63
CA LEU A 77 6.43 -2.97 11.73
C LEU A 77 5.51 -4.19 11.59
N VAL A 78 4.93 -4.42 10.40
CA VAL A 78 4.06 -5.57 10.16
C VAL A 78 4.81 -6.89 10.39
N LYS A 79 6.07 -6.99 9.93
CA LYS A 79 6.90 -8.17 10.18
C LYS A 79 7.19 -8.39 11.67
N VAL A 80 7.50 -7.32 12.41
CA VAL A 80 7.75 -7.41 13.86
C VAL A 80 6.49 -7.88 14.59
N VAL A 81 5.32 -7.32 14.26
CA VAL A 81 4.05 -7.72 14.86
C VAL A 81 3.70 -9.18 14.51
N LEU A 82 3.90 -9.60 13.26
CA LEU A 82 3.71 -10.99 12.86
C LEU A 82 4.68 -11.94 13.59
N ALA A 83 5.95 -11.55 13.76
CA ALA A 83 6.96 -12.36 14.44
C ALA A 83 6.70 -12.51 15.95
N LYS A 84 6.06 -11.53 16.58
CA LYS A 84 5.62 -11.60 17.98
C LYS A 84 4.46 -12.58 18.19
N ARG A 85 3.72 -12.93 17.13
CA ARG A 85 2.59 -13.85 17.26
C ARG A 85 3.11 -15.28 17.32
N PRO A 86 2.57 -16.11 18.22
CA PRO A 86 2.87 -17.53 18.18
C PRO A 86 2.42 -18.04 16.81
N ASN A 87 3.37 -18.49 15.99
CA ASN A 87 3.04 -19.27 14.82
C ASN A 87 2.34 -20.52 15.36
N VAL A 88 1.03 -20.63 15.08
CA VAL A 88 0.33 -21.89 15.29
C VAL A 88 0.91 -22.84 14.24
N ASP A 89 1.82 -23.70 14.67
CA ASP A 89 2.16 -24.97 14.01
C ASP A 89 1.10 -26.01 14.39
#